data_AF-A0A7J8XDM8-F1
#
_entry.id   AF-A0A7J8XDM8-F1
#
_cell.length_a   1.000
_cell.length_b   1.000
_cell.length_c   1.000
_cell.angle_alpha   90.00
_cell.angle_beta   90.00
_cell.angle_gamma   90.00
#
_symmetry.space_group_name_H-M   'P 1'
#
loop_
_entity.id
_entity.type
_entity.pdbx_description
1 polymer ?
#
loop_
_entity_poly.entity_id
_entity_poly.type
_entity_poly.pdbx_seq_one_letter_code
_entity_poly.pdbx_strand_id
1 'polypeptide(L)'
;SKYVNFKTLIKPDSVIALLKNHGFSKTQIATLIKRRPCVLASDVEKTLLPKITFLNSKGISSSDLAKCLSKCPSPLILSLENRIIPSFNFLCDLLQSNTDILGVLNLFPRMLLYDFDSCILPDSNVLRQNGVPERNIVKGFRRVPKTFFYTPIQFKEIVEKVKQMGFSPERFTFILAVTVLGSMSKSTWKTKFDVYKKRKRF
;
A
#
# COMPACT_ATOMS: atom_id res chain seq x y z
N SER A 1 3.68 21.40 19.62
CA SER A 1 3.87 20.11 20.29
C SER A 1 2.64 19.86 21.16
N LYS A 2 1.75 18.92 20.80
CA LYS A 2 0.52 18.63 21.56
C LYS A 2 0.73 17.35 22.36
N TYR A 3 0.52 17.45 23.67
CA TYR A 3 0.78 16.42 24.67
C TYR A 3 -0.05 15.16 24.42
N VAL A 4 0.62 14.00 24.38
CA VAL A 4 -0.03 12.69 24.53
C VAL A 4 -0.33 12.52 26.02
N ASN A 5 -1.60 12.56 26.39
CA ASN A 5 -2.03 12.46 27.77
C ASN A 5 -2.24 10.97 28.12
N PHE A 6 -1.31 10.38 28.87
CA PHE A 6 -1.35 8.99 29.30
C PHE A 6 -2.28 8.86 30.52
N LYS A 7 -3.59 8.76 30.30
CA LYS A 7 -4.61 8.58 31.35
C LYS A 7 -5.05 7.11 31.56
N THR A 8 -4.27 6.14 31.10
CA THR A 8 -4.58 4.71 31.24
C THR A 8 -3.38 3.93 31.76
N LEU A 9 -3.59 2.74 32.34
CA LEU A 9 -2.61 1.76 32.86
C LEU A 9 -1.55 1.28 31.83
N ILE A 10 -1.44 1.96 30.69
CA ILE A 10 -0.61 1.63 29.55
C ILE A 10 0.79 2.16 29.81
N LYS A 11 1.74 1.24 29.95
CA LYS A 11 3.16 1.55 30.18
C LYS A 11 3.87 1.62 28.82
N PRO A 12 4.35 2.81 28.37
CA PRO A 12 5.13 2.95 27.14
C PRO A 12 6.33 1.99 27.08
N ASP A 13 6.91 1.68 28.24
CA ASP A 13 8.03 0.74 28.36
C ASP A 13 7.66 -0.69 27.95
N SER A 14 6.43 -1.13 28.24
CA SER A 14 5.93 -2.45 27.82
C SER A 14 5.82 -2.54 26.30
N VAL A 15 5.38 -1.46 25.64
CA VAL A 15 5.33 -1.39 24.17
C VAL A 15 6.74 -1.48 23.57
N ILE A 16 7.70 -0.75 24.16
CA ILE A 16 9.10 -0.79 23.71
C ILE A 16 9.70 -2.18 23.93
N ALA A 17 9.43 -2.81 25.07
CA ALA A 17 9.89 -4.16 25.38
C ALA A 17 9.33 -5.20 24.39
N LEU A 18 8.03 -5.14 24.10
CA LEU A 18 7.40 -5.99 23.08
C LEU A 18 8.12 -5.86 21.73
N LEU A 19 8.30 -4.62 21.24
CA LEU A 19 8.94 -4.39 19.95
C LEU A 19 10.38 -4.92 19.92
N LYS A 20 11.16 -4.75 21.00
CA LYS A 20 12.51 -5.33 21.11
C LYS A 20 12.47 -6.87 21.07
N ASN A 21 11.55 -7.49 21.81
CA ASN A 21 11.40 -8.94 21.85
C ASN A 21 11.02 -9.52 20.47
N HIS A 22 10.36 -8.73 19.63
CA HIS A 22 10.06 -9.07 18.24
C HIS A 22 11.11 -8.54 17.24
N GLY A 23 12.35 -8.32 17.68
CA GLY A 23 13.49 -8.07 16.79
C GLY A 23 13.60 -6.65 16.24
N PHE A 24 12.84 -5.68 16.78
CA PHE A 24 13.00 -4.28 16.39
C PHE A 24 14.23 -3.68 17.08
N SER A 25 15.14 -3.10 16.29
CA SER A 25 16.27 -2.35 16.80
C SER A 25 15.84 -1.03 17.47
N LYS A 26 16.69 -0.48 18.34
CA LYS A 26 16.45 0.82 19.00
C LYS A 26 16.13 1.93 18.00
N THR A 27 16.82 1.97 16.85
CA THR A 27 16.62 2.98 15.80
C THR A 27 15.29 2.79 15.07
N GLN A 28 14.88 1.54 14.80
CA GLN A 28 13.58 1.23 14.21
C GLN A 28 12.44 1.61 15.15
N ILE A 29 12.56 1.31 16.45
CA ILE A 29 11.58 1.69 17.47
C ILE A 29 11.46 3.21 17.55
N ALA A 30 12.58 3.94 17.63
CA ALA A 30 12.58 5.40 17.66
C ALA A 30 11.91 6.00 16.41
N THR A 31 12.20 5.44 15.23
CA THR A 31 11.59 5.87 13.96
C THR A 31 10.09 5.61 13.94
N LEU A 32 9.66 4.44 14.43
CA LEU A 32 8.27 4.04 14.52
C LEU A 32 7.48 4.99 15.42
N ILE A 33 7.96 5.22 16.64
CA ILE A 33 7.33 6.10 17.62
C ILE A 33 7.29 7.55 17.12
N LYS A 34 8.37 8.05 16.52
CA LYS A 34 8.41 9.40 15.93
C LYS A 34 7.31 9.60 14.88
N ARG A 35 7.03 8.57 14.08
CA ARG A 35 5.99 8.60 13.04
C ARG A 35 4.57 8.42 13.60
N ARG A 36 4.41 7.61 14.64
CA ARG A 36 3.12 7.31 15.28
C ARG A 36 3.27 7.20 16.81
N PRO A 37 3.30 8.34 17.53
CA PRO A 37 3.47 8.33 18.98
C PRO A 37 2.35 7.60 19.73
N CYS A 38 1.13 7.59 19.16
CA CYS A 38 -0.03 6.90 19.74
C CYS A 38 0.15 5.39 19.90
N VAL A 39 1.12 4.77 19.22
CA VAL A 39 1.45 3.35 19.43
C VAL A 39 1.89 3.09 20.88
N LEU A 40 2.54 4.06 21.53
CA LEU A 40 2.92 3.96 22.95
C LEU A 40 1.73 3.91 23.91
N ALA A 41 0.56 4.35 23.46
CA ALA A 41 -0.68 4.31 24.21
C ALA A 41 -1.57 3.11 23.81
N SER A 42 -1.02 2.10 23.11
CA SER A 42 -1.74 0.88 22.75
C SER A 42 -1.58 -0.20 23.83
N ASP A 43 -2.62 -1.01 24.02
CA ASP A 43 -2.55 -2.20 24.88
C ASP A 43 -1.66 -3.26 24.21
N VAL A 44 -0.66 -3.76 24.93
CA VAL A 44 0.31 -4.72 24.39
C VAL A 44 -0.36 -6.04 24.08
N GLU A 45 -1.12 -6.60 25.02
CA GLU A 45 -1.71 -7.94 24.94
C GLU A 45 -2.94 -7.97 24.03
N LYS A 46 -3.77 -6.92 24.09
CA LYS A 46 -5.04 -6.87 23.35
C LYS A 46 -4.92 -6.28 21.95
N THR A 47 -3.90 -5.45 21.69
CA THR A 47 -3.78 -4.74 20.40
C THR A 47 -2.50 -5.03 19.64
N LEU A 48 -1.31 -4.87 20.22
CA LEU A 48 -0.07 -4.94 19.45
C LEU A 48 0.40 -6.38 19.21
N LEU A 49 0.43 -7.20 20.26
CA LEU A 49 0.87 -8.59 20.17
C LEU A 49 0.02 -9.41 19.19
N PRO A 50 -1.33 -9.36 19.18
CA PRO A 50 -2.13 -10.09 18.21
C PRO A 50 -1.81 -9.73 16.76
N LYS A 51 -1.51 -8.45 16.48
CA LYS A 51 -1.13 -7.98 15.13
C LYS A 51 0.23 -8.53 14.71
N ILE A 52 1.22 -8.49 15.60
CA ILE A 52 2.56 -9.01 15.33
C ILE A 52 2.51 -10.53 15.13
N THR A 53 1.79 -11.24 16.01
CA THR A 53 1.61 -12.70 15.93
C THR A 53 0.91 -13.10 14.64
N PHE A 54 -0.17 -12.42 14.24
CA PHE A 54 -0.82 -12.67 12.97
C PHE A 54 0.13 -12.51 11.78
N LEU A 55 0.89 -11.42 11.72
CA LEU A 55 1.81 -11.17 10.60
C LEU A 55 2.93 -12.21 10.54
N ASN A 56 3.48 -12.62 11.69
CA ASN A 56 4.45 -13.70 11.76
C ASN A 56 3.84 -15.05 11.33
N SER A 57 2.58 -15.33 11.70
CA SER A 57 1.87 -16.56 11.31
C SER A 57 1.66 -16.69 9.80
N LYS A 58 1.68 -15.57 9.06
CA LYS A 58 1.67 -15.56 7.59
C LYS A 58 3.06 -15.76 6.97
N GLY A 59 4.07 -16.08 7.79
CA GLY A 59 5.43 -16.36 7.34
C GLY A 59 6.28 -15.12 7.06
N ILE A 60 5.88 -13.95 7.58
CA ILE A 60 6.73 -12.75 7.57
C ILE A 60 7.73 -12.87 8.72
N SER A 61 9.02 -12.71 8.41
CA SER A 61 10.06 -12.73 9.44
C SER A 61 9.95 -11.50 10.35
N SER A 62 10.33 -11.64 11.62
CA SER A 62 10.34 -10.50 12.56
C SER A 62 11.26 -9.37 12.08
N SER A 63 12.36 -9.69 11.38
CA SER A 63 13.25 -8.68 10.78
C SER A 63 12.56 -7.87 9.68
N ASP A 64 11.84 -8.53 8.77
CA ASP A 64 11.14 -7.86 7.69
C ASP A 64 9.93 -7.07 8.21
N LEU A 65 9.24 -7.61 9.21
CA LEU A 65 8.18 -6.91 9.93
C LEU A 65 8.72 -5.63 10.58
N ALA A 66 9.88 -5.70 11.26
CA ALA A 66 10.51 -4.53 11.87
C ALA A 66 10.90 -3.47 10.83
N LYS A 67 11.44 -3.88 9.68
CA LYS A 67 11.75 -2.97 8.55
C LYS A 67 10.50 -2.31 7.98
N CYS A 68 9.42 -3.07 7.81
CA CYS A 68 8.16 -2.57 7.25
C CYS A 68 7.46 -1.60 8.21
N LEU A 69 7.23 -2.02 9.46
CA LEU A 69 6.47 -1.24 10.45
C LEU A 69 7.21 -0.01 10.96
N SER A 70 8.55 0.00 10.96
CA SER A 70 9.31 1.21 11.26
C SER A 70 9.16 2.30 10.19
N LYS A 71 9.07 1.91 8.91
CA LYS A 71 8.80 2.85 7.81
C LYS A 71 7.34 3.30 7.77
N CYS A 72 6.41 2.37 8.02
CA CYS A 72 4.98 2.64 8.08
C CYS A 72 4.33 1.97 9.30
N PRO A 73 4.18 2.71 10.41
CA PRO A 73 3.55 2.16 11.60
C PRO A 73 2.02 2.10 11.51
N SER A 74 1.42 2.61 10.42
CA SER A 74 -0.03 2.72 10.28
C SER A 74 -0.79 1.40 10.55
N PRO A 75 -0.31 0.21 10.15
CA PRO A 75 -1.00 -1.04 10.46
C PRO A 75 -1.19 -1.28 11.96
N LEU A 76 -0.27 -0.80 12.81
CA LEU A 76 -0.35 -1.00 14.27
C LEU A 76 -1.54 -0.29 14.93
N ILE A 77 -2.13 0.72 14.26
CA ILE A 77 -3.29 1.45 14.77
C ILE A 77 -4.61 1.07 14.09
N LEU A 78 -4.59 0.17 13.10
CA LEU A 78 -5.80 -0.34 12.44
C LEU A 78 -6.39 -1.52 13.20
N SER A 79 -7.67 -1.82 12.96
CA SER A 79 -8.30 -3.05 13.46
C SER A 79 -7.63 -4.28 12.85
N LEU A 80 -7.30 -5.28 13.68
CA LEU A 80 -6.75 -6.53 13.19
C LEU A 80 -7.78 -7.26 12.32
N GLU A 81 -8.98 -7.49 12.87
CA GLU A 81 -10.06 -8.27 12.25
C GLU A 81 -10.65 -7.57 11.03
N ASN A 82 -10.95 -6.28 11.13
CA ASN A 82 -11.69 -5.59 10.07
C ASN A 82 -10.80 -5.05 8.95
N ARG A 83 -9.48 -4.97 9.16
CA ARG A 83 -8.55 -4.30 8.23
C ARG A 83 -7.34 -5.15 7.87
N ILE A 84 -6.54 -5.53 8.87
CA ILE A 84 -5.26 -6.20 8.60
C ILE A 84 -5.49 -7.60 8.03
N ILE A 85 -6.36 -8.41 8.64
CA ILE A 85 -6.62 -9.79 8.20
C ILE A 85 -7.18 -9.81 6.76
N PRO A 86 -8.24 -9.06 6.41
CA PRO A 86 -8.78 -9.06 5.05
C PRO A 86 -7.75 -8.60 4.00
N SER A 87 -7.04 -7.49 4.26
CA SER A 87 -6.01 -7.02 3.34
C SER A 87 -4.90 -8.05 3.14
N PHE A 88 -4.45 -8.74 4.20
CA PHE A 88 -3.41 -9.75 4.07
C PHE A 88 -3.89 -11.00 3.34
N ASN A 89 -5.10 -11.48 3.60
CA ASN A 89 -5.65 -12.63 2.88
C ASN A 89 -5.76 -12.32 1.38
N PHE A 90 -6.27 -11.14 1.02
CA PHE A 90 -6.29 -10.68 -0.37
C PHE A 90 -4.89 -10.68 -1.02
N LEU A 91 -3.87 -10.18 -0.31
CA LEU A 91 -2.50 -10.18 -0.80
C LEU A 91 -1.95 -11.59 -0.99
N CYS A 92 -2.27 -12.52 -0.09
CA CYS A 92 -1.90 -13.92 -0.21
C CYS A 92 -2.53 -14.55 -1.46
N ASP A 93 -3.82 -14.32 -1.69
CA ASP A 93 -4.55 -14.90 -2.83
C ASP A 93 -4.04 -14.33 -4.16
N LEU A 94 -3.78 -13.03 -4.21
CA LEU A 94 -3.34 -12.32 -5.43
C LEU A 94 -1.87 -12.59 -5.78
N LEU A 95 -0.97 -12.57 -4.78
CA LEU A 95 0.47 -12.59 -5.00
C LEU A 95 1.10 -13.97 -4.80
N GLN A 96 0.52 -14.79 -3.92
CA GLN A 96 0.95 -16.17 -3.62
C GLN A 96 2.43 -16.29 -3.25
N SER A 97 3.04 -15.20 -2.75
CA SER A 97 4.47 -15.13 -2.43
C SER A 97 4.74 -14.07 -1.35
N ASN A 98 5.34 -14.49 -0.23
CA ASN A 98 5.68 -13.58 0.86
C ASN A 98 6.68 -12.49 0.44
N THR A 99 7.59 -12.81 -0.49
CA THR A 99 8.55 -11.82 -1.00
C THR A 99 7.85 -10.75 -1.83
N ASP A 100 6.86 -11.12 -2.64
CA ASP A 100 6.04 -10.17 -3.39
C ASP A 100 5.16 -9.33 -2.47
N ILE A 101 4.53 -9.94 -1.46
CA ILE A 101 3.72 -9.23 -0.46
C ILE A 101 4.58 -8.17 0.24
N LEU A 102 5.76 -8.54 0.73
CA LEU A 102 6.69 -7.62 1.35
C LEU A 102 7.19 -6.55 0.38
N GLY A 103 7.45 -6.91 -0.88
CA GLY A 103 7.83 -5.97 -1.94
C GLY A 103 6.76 -4.88 -2.13
N VAL A 104 5.50 -5.31 -2.27
CA VAL A 104 4.35 -4.42 -2.45
C VAL A 104 4.12 -3.54 -1.22
N LEU A 105 4.15 -4.11 -0.02
CA LEU A 105 4.02 -3.36 1.24
C LEU A 105 5.16 -2.35 1.43
N ASN A 106 6.37 -2.64 0.97
CA ASN A 106 7.48 -1.69 1.00
C ASN A 106 7.31 -0.56 -0.03
N LEU A 107 6.77 -0.86 -1.22
CA LEU A 107 6.53 0.12 -2.27
C LEU A 107 5.37 1.07 -1.92
N PHE A 108 4.28 0.55 -1.37
CA PHE A 108 3.11 1.35 -1.02
C PHE A 108 2.49 0.94 0.33
N PRO A 109 3.18 1.21 1.46
CA PRO A 109 2.73 0.76 2.78
C PRO A 109 1.36 1.28 3.21
N ARG A 110 0.95 2.43 2.63
CA ARG A 110 -0.35 3.04 2.91
C ARG A 110 -1.52 2.23 2.37
N MET A 111 -1.31 1.23 1.51
CA MET A 111 -2.40 0.41 0.98
C MET A 111 -3.25 -0.21 2.09
N LEU A 112 -2.66 -0.65 3.20
CA LEU A 112 -3.42 -1.26 4.31
C LEU A 112 -4.45 -0.32 4.95
N LEU A 113 -4.39 1.00 4.66
CA LEU A 113 -5.40 1.98 5.03
C LEU A 113 -6.65 1.96 4.15
N TYR A 114 -6.62 1.25 3.02
CA TYR A 114 -7.70 1.15 2.04
C TYR A 114 -8.38 -0.20 2.14
N ASP A 115 -9.70 -0.19 1.94
CA ASP A 115 -10.45 -1.44 1.80
C ASP A 115 -10.16 -2.02 0.42
N PHE A 116 -9.60 -3.22 0.39
CA PHE A 116 -9.13 -3.83 -0.85
C PHE A 116 -10.28 -4.27 -1.73
N ASP A 117 -11.38 -4.72 -1.12
CA ASP A 117 -12.58 -5.11 -1.86
C ASP A 117 -13.19 -3.89 -2.55
N SER A 118 -13.23 -2.76 -1.87
CA SER A 118 -13.76 -1.50 -2.43
C SER A 118 -12.82 -0.80 -3.41
N CYS A 119 -11.51 -1.00 -3.32
CA CYS A 119 -10.54 -0.28 -4.16
C CYS A 119 -10.02 -1.12 -5.34
N ILE A 120 -9.54 -2.33 -5.09
CA ILE A 120 -8.78 -3.10 -6.08
C ILE A 120 -9.70 -3.88 -7.00
N LEU A 121 -10.79 -4.45 -6.49
CA LEU A 121 -11.71 -5.25 -7.31
C LEU A 121 -12.36 -4.42 -8.44
N PRO A 122 -12.88 -3.20 -8.19
CA PRO A 122 -13.44 -2.37 -9.27
C PRO A 122 -12.40 -2.03 -10.33
N ASP A 123 -11.22 -1.58 -9.92
CA ASP A 123 -10.14 -1.19 -10.85
C ASP A 123 -9.64 -2.39 -11.66
N SER A 124 -9.49 -3.56 -11.03
CA SER A 124 -9.12 -4.80 -11.71
C SER A 124 -10.19 -5.22 -12.72
N ASN A 125 -11.47 -5.10 -12.39
CA ASN A 125 -12.57 -5.40 -13.30
C ASN A 125 -12.61 -4.45 -14.50
N VAL A 126 -12.35 -3.15 -14.30
CA VAL A 126 -12.24 -2.18 -15.39
C VAL A 126 -11.10 -2.54 -16.35
N LEU A 127 -9.95 -2.97 -15.82
CA LEU A 127 -8.83 -3.44 -16.65
C LEU A 127 -9.19 -4.72 -17.42
N ARG A 128 -9.81 -5.71 -16.78
CA ARG A 128 -10.26 -6.96 -17.42
C ARG A 128 -11.25 -6.70 -18.55
N GLN A 129 -12.27 -5.88 -18.31
CA GLN A 129 -13.26 -5.48 -19.31
C GLN A 129 -12.63 -4.75 -20.50
N ASN A 130 -11.48 -4.11 -20.30
CA ASN A 130 -10.72 -3.45 -21.35
C ASN A 130 -9.66 -4.34 -22.02
N GLY A 131 -9.69 -5.65 -21.77
CA GLY A 131 -8.81 -6.62 -22.43
C GLY A 131 -7.40 -6.69 -21.85
N VAL A 132 -7.18 -6.17 -20.64
CA VAL A 132 -5.89 -6.31 -19.96
C VAL A 132 -5.75 -7.74 -19.40
N PRO A 133 -4.72 -8.51 -19.79
CA PRO A 133 -4.52 -9.87 -19.29
C PRO A 133 -4.29 -9.90 -17.78
N GLU A 134 -4.80 -10.92 -17.09
CA GLU A 134 -4.66 -11.06 -15.64
C GLU A 134 -3.20 -11.00 -15.18
N ARG A 135 -2.29 -11.66 -15.91
CA ARG A 135 -0.83 -11.60 -15.65
C ARG A 135 -0.29 -10.17 -15.60
N ASN A 136 -0.83 -9.25 -16.41
CA ASN A 136 -0.42 -7.85 -16.41
C ASN A 136 -1.02 -7.11 -15.22
N ILE A 137 -2.27 -7.41 -14.85
CA ILE A 137 -2.93 -6.84 -13.67
C ILE A 137 -2.12 -7.19 -12.41
N VAL A 138 -1.82 -8.47 -12.19
CA VAL A 138 -1.01 -8.91 -11.04
C VAL A 138 0.40 -8.31 -11.09
N LYS A 139 1.04 -8.27 -12.27
CA LYS A 139 2.34 -7.58 -12.44
C LYS A 139 2.25 -6.09 -12.15
N GLY A 140 1.13 -5.46 -12.48
CA GLY A 140 0.83 -4.06 -12.19
C GLY A 140 0.76 -3.84 -10.69
N PHE A 141 0.02 -4.70 -9.99
CA PHE A 141 -0.08 -4.63 -8.54
C PHE A 141 1.29 -4.80 -7.86
N ARG A 142 2.12 -5.73 -8.35
CA ARG A 142 3.50 -5.93 -7.86
C ARG A 142 4.41 -4.71 -8.04
N ARG A 143 4.35 -4.04 -9.19
CA ARG A 143 5.33 -3.00 -9.59
C ARG A 143 4.86 -1.57 -9.35
N VAL A 144 3.56 -1.33 -9.51
CA VAL A 144 2.92 -0.02 -9.44
C VAL A 144 1.58 -0.13 -8.68
N PRO A 145 1.60 -0.59 -7.40
CA PRO A 145 0.37 -0.84 -6.65
C PRO A 145 -0.54 0.38 -6.53
N LYS A 146 0.02 1.60 -6.52
CA LYS A 146 -0.73 2.86 -6.46
C LYS A 146 -1.79 3.00 -7.57
N THR A 147 -1.62 2.29 -8.69
CA THR A 147 -2.53 2.34 -9.83
C THR A 147 -3.94 1.84 -9.51
N PHE A 148 -4.09 1.05 -8.45
CA PHE A 148 -5.36 0.41 -8.06
C PHE A 148 -6.07 1.13 -6.89
N PHE A 149 -5.70 2.39 -6.64
CA PHE A 149 -6.22 3.18 -5.52
C PHE A 149 -6.70 4.57 -5.98
N TYR A 150 -7.17 4.67 -7.22
CA TYR A 150 -7.92 5.83 -7.70
C TYR A 150 -9.41 5.67 -7.38
N THR A 151 -10.20 6.73 -7.51
CA THR A 151 -11.66 6.54 -7.44
C THR A 151 -12.13 5.79 -8.69
N PRO A 152 -13.17 4.94 -8.62
CA PRO A 152 -13.63 4.16 -9.78
C PRO A 152 -13.94 5.02 -11.02
N ILE A 153 -14.50 6.21 -10.80
CA ILE A 153 -14.81 7.20 -11.85
C ILE A 153 -13.50 7.67 -12.51
N GLN A 154 -12.51 8.11 -11.71
CA GLN A 154 -11.22 8.57 -12.24
C GLN A 154 -10.49 7.46 -12.97
N PHE A 155 -10.49 6.26 -12.42
CA PHE A 155 -9.79 5.12 -13.00
C PHE A 155 -10.32 4.78 -14.39
N LYS A 156 -11.65 4.71 -14.53
CA LYS A 156 -12.31 4.46 -15.82
C LYS A 156 -11.98 5.54 -16.85
N GLU A 157 -12.04 6.82 -16.48
CA GLU A 157 -11.64 7.93 -17.37
C GLU A 157 -10.20 7.79 -17.87
N ILE A 158 -9.28 7.40 -16.99
CA ILE A 158 -7.85 7.24 -17.33
C ILE A 158 -7.67 6.05 -18.28
N VAL A 159 -8.30 4.90 -18.00
CA VAL A 159 -8.20 3.69 -18.84
C VAL A 159 -8.70 3.95 -20.25
N GLU A 160 -9.87 4.55 -20.41
CA GLU A 160 -10.42 4.91 -21.73
C GLU A 160 -9.49 5.87 -22.48
N LYS A 161 -8.94 6.85 -21.78
CA LYS A 161 -8.03 7.82 -22.40
C LYS A 161 -6.72 7.17 -22.85
N VAL A 162 -6.14 6.28 -22.06
CA VAL A 162 -4.93 5.53 -22.44
C VAL A 162 -5.19 4.67 -23.68
N LYS A 163 -6.37 4.06 -23.77
CA LYS A 163 -6.80 3.28 -24.94
C LYS A 163 -6.95 4.17 -26.18
N GLN A 164 -7.60 5.33 -26.06
CA GLN A 164 -7.71 6.33 -27.14
C GLN A 164 -6.35 6.85 -27.63
N MET A 165 -5.33 6.84 -26.76
CA MET A 165 -3.95 7.17 -27.13
C MET A 165 -3.22 6.06 -27.89
N GLY A 166 -3.87 4.92 -28.16
CA GLY A 166 -3.32 3.82 -28.94
C GLY A 166 -2.45 2.83 -28.14
N PHE A 167 -2.44 2.90 -26.81
CA PHE A 167 -1.76 1.89 -26.01
C PHE A 167 -2.55 0.57 -26.07
N SER A 168 -1.87 -0.52 -26.42
CA SER A 168 -2.47 -1.86 -26.45
C SER A 168 -2.68 -2.41 -25.02
N PRO A 169 -3.92 -2.78 -24.62
CA PRO A 169 -4.23 -3.38 -23.31
C PRO A 169 -3.48 -4.68 -22.99
N GLU A 170 -3.06 -5.41 -24.04
CA GLU A 170 -2.34 -6.69 -23.91
C GLU A 170 -0.90 -6.50 -23.41
N ARG A 171 -0.34 -5.29 -23.57
CA ARG A 171 1.03 -4.96 -23.17
C ARG A 171 1.05 -4.31 -21.79
N PHE A 172 2.05 -4.67 -20.98
CA PHE A 172 2.24 -4.08 -19.65
C PHE A 172 2.44 -2.54 -19.68
N THR A 173 2.91 -2.00 -20.81
CA THR A 173 3.02 -0.55 -21.03
C THR A 173 1.69 0.18 -20.89
N PHE A 174 0.55 -0.49 -21.10
CA PHE A 174 -0.77 0.07 -20.85
C PHE A 174 -0.95 0.47 -19.38
N ILE A 175 -0.64 -0.43 -18.44
CA ILE A 175 -0.75 -0.17 -17.01
C ILE A 175 0.20 0.95 -16.58
N LEU A 176 1.42 0.98 -17.13
CA LEU A 176 2.35 2.07 -16.87
C LEU A 176 1.80 3.41 -17.37
N ALA A 177 1.17 3.44 -18.54
CA ALA A 177 0.52 4.65 -19.06
C ALA A 177 -0.65 5.10 -18.16
N VAL A 178 -1.50 4.17 -17.70
CA VAL A 178 -2.58 4.45 -16.73
C VAL A 178 -2.00 5.07 -15.45
N THR A 179 -0.93 4.47 -14.91
CA THR A 179 -0.24 4.96 -13.70
C THR A 179 0.28 6.39 -13.90
N VAL A 180 0.96 6.63 -15.01
CA VAL A 180 1.56 7.94 -15.31
C VAL A 180 0.47 8.97 -15.50
N LEU A 181 -0.57 8.70 -16.30
CA LEU A 181 -1.67 9.63 -16.52
C LEU A 181 -2.42 9.92 -15.22
N GLY A 182 -2.72 8.91 -14.41
CA GLY A 182 -3.39 9.10 -13.11
C GLY A 182 -2.56 9.84 -12.07
N SER A 183 -1.23 9.92 -12.24
CA SER A 183 -0.35 10.66 -11.33
C SER A 183 -0.31 12.18 -11.58
N MET A 184 -0.92 12.64 -12.68
CA MET A 184 -0.87 14.03 -13.13
C MET A 184 -2.26 14.66 -13.14
N SER A 185 -2.34 15.98 -12.93
CA SER A 185 -3.56 16.72 -13.21
C SER A 185 -3.83 16.79 -14.72
N LYS A 186 -5.09 17.02 -15.10
CA LYS A 186 -5.49 17.22 -16.51
C LYS A 186 -4.68 18.35 -17.17
N SER A 187 -4.39 19.44 -16.44
CA SER A 187 -3.59 20.57 -16.92
C SER A 187 -2.12 20.20 -17.12
N THR A 188 -1.48 19.53 -16.15
CA THR A 188 -0.06 19.12 -16.26
C THR A 188 0.15 18.18 -17.44
N TRP A 189 -0.74 17.22 -17.65
CA TRP A 189 -0.64 16.32 -18.79
C TRP A 189 -0.80 17.07 -20.13
N LYS A 190 -1.75 18.00 -20.23
CA LYS A 190 -1.99 18.78 -21.45
C LYS A 190 -0.77 19.60 -21.83
N THR A 191 -0.18 20.31 -20.85
CA THR A 191 1.07 21.06 -21.06
C THR A 191 2.21 20.17 -21.54
N LYS A 192 2.40 18.99 -20.93
CA LYS A 192 3.46 18.06 -21.37
C LYS A 192 3.23 17.58 -22.80
N PHE A 193 1.99 17.22 -23.14
CA PHE A 193 1.64 16.81 -24.49
C PHE A 193 1.93 17.90 -25.52
N ASP A 194 1.56 19.15 -25.24
CA ASP A 194 1.80 20.29 -26.12
C ASP A 194 3.30 20.53 -26.35
N VAL A 195 4.12 20.40 -25.30
CA VAL A 195 5.59 20.50 -25.40
C VAL A 195 6.17 19.41 -26.30
N TYR A 196 5.75 18.14 -26.14
CA TYR A 196 6.25 17.04 -26.97
C TYR A 196 5.76 17.11 -28.42
N LYS A 197 4.52 17.56 -28.65
CA LYS A 197 3.98 17.76 -30.00
C LYS A 197 4.76 18.85 -30.76
N LYS A 198 5.18 19.91 -30.07
CA LYS A 198 6.04 20.96 -30.64
C LYS A 198 7.44 20.45 -31.00
N ARG A 199 7.98 19.48 -30.26
CA ARG A 199 9.32 18.91 -30.50
C ARG A 199 9.39 17.88 -31.64
N LYS A 200 8.27 17.26 -32.02
CA LYS A 200 8.18 16.28 -33.13
C LYS A 200 7.97 16.91 -34.52
N ARG A 201 8.11 18.23 -34.66
CA ARG A 201 7.93 18.97 -35.93
C ARG A 201 9.23 19.24 -36.71
N PHE A 202 10.27 18.44 -36.50
CA PHE A 202 11.50 18.44 -37.30
C PHE A 202 11.73 17.02 -37.84
#